data_AF-A0A085N9T6-F1
#
_entry.id   AF-A0A085N9T6-F1
#
_cell.length_a   1.000
_cell.length_b   1.000
_cell.length_c   1.000
_cell.angle_alpha   90.00
_cell.angle_beta   90.00
_cell.angle_gamma   90.00
#
_symmetry.space_group_name_H-M   'P 1'
#
loop_
_entity.id
_entity.type
_entity.pdbx_description
1 polymer ?
#
loop_
_entity_poly.entity_id
_entity_poly.type
_entity_poly.pdbx_seq_one_letter_code
_entity_poly.pdbx_strand_id
1 'polypeptide(L)' 'MDSSANKKCRQYSVEYLSYSFIPPPQNPSMAFRLNCMKMFSNESMRLSKMKKHLDSAHPDKKDKLLGYYQDL' A
#
# COMPACT_ATOMS: atom_id res chain seq x y z
N MET A 1 15.48 13.97 -25.42
CA MET A 1 14.72 12.81 -24.90
C MET A 1 14.33 13.14 -23.49
N ASP A 2 13.12 13.65 -23.26
CA ASP A 2 12.64 13.87 -21.89
C ASP A 2 11.13 13.66 -21.88
N SER A 3 10.75 12.38 -21.91
CA SER A 3 9.38 11.95 -21.67
C SER A 3 9.16 11.96 -20.16
N SER A 4 9.11 13.15 -19.56
CA SER A 4 8.52 13.37 -18.24
C SER A 4 7.00 13.20 -18.36
N ALA A 5 6.59 11.97 -18.68
CA ALA A 5 5.23 11.52 -18.49
C ALA A 5 4.96 11.64 -17.00
N ASN A 6 4.17 12.65 -16.63
CA ASN A 6 3.65 12.86 -15.29
C ASN A 6 2.88 11.61 -14.85
N LYS A 7 3.63 10.60 -14.35
CA LYS A 7 3.06 9.38 -13.79
C LYS A 7 2.31 9.83 -12.56
N LYS A 8 0.98 9.87 -12.66
CA LYS A 8 0.06 10.12 -11.54
C LYS A 8 0.36 9.08 -10.46
N CYS A 9 1.29 9.40 -9.58
CA CYS A 9 1.57 8.58 -8.42
C CYS A 9 0.43 8.82 -7.45
N ARG A 10 -0.35 7.77 -7.17
CA ARG A 10 -1.35 7.81 -6.09
C ARG A 10 -0.66 8.25 -4.81
N GLN A 11 -1.05 9.41 -4.28
CA GLN A 11 -0.59 9.87 -2.97
C GLN A 11 -1.14 8.92 -1.90
N TYR A 12 -0.30 8.57 -0.93
CA TYR A 12 -0.70 7.76 0.21
C TYR A 12 -1.61 8.59 1.11
N SER A 13 -2.90 8.27 1.13
CA SER A 13 -3.80 8.74 2.18
C SER A 13 -3.68 7.85 3.42
N VAL A 14 -4.19 8.33 4.55
CA VAL A 14 -4.24 7.56 5.82
C VAL A 14 -4.97 6.22 5.64
N GLU A 15 -5.90 6.12 4.69
CA GLU A 15 -6.62 4.87 4.39
C GLU A 15 -5.69 3.74 3.92
N TYR A 16 -4.51 4.05 3.38
CA TYR A 16 -3.53 3.04 2.96
C TYR A 16 -2.93 2.29 4.15
N LEU A 17 -2.81 2.96 5.30
CA LEU A 17 -2.35 2.37 6.55
C LEU A 17 -3.37 1.33 7.07
N SER A 18 -4.67 1.53 6.83
CA SER A 18 -5.72 0.54 7.16
C SER A 18 -5.53 -0.79 6.42
N TYR A 19 -4.83 -0.75 5.28
CA TYR A 19 -4.49 -1.94 4.50
C TYR A 19 -3.05 -2.40 4.70
N SER A 20 -2.34 -1.79 5.66
CA SER A 20 -0.95 -2.10 6.02
C SER A 20 0.05 -1.79 4.91
N PHE A 21 -0.21 -0.76 4.10
CA PHE A 21 0.72 -0.31 3.06
C PHE A 21 1.38 1.02 3.42
N ILE A 22 2.68 1.08 3.18
CA ILE A 22 3.51 2.26 3.38
C ILE A 22 4.34 2.54 2.11
N PRO A 23 4.70 3.81 1.83
CA PRO A 23 5.68 4.13 0.81
C PRO A 23 7.07 3.63 1.25
N PRO A 24 7.82 2.89 0.41
CA PRO A 24 9.21 2.60 0.70
C PRO A 24 10.08 3.85 0.48
N PRO A 25 11.11 4.09 1.32
CA PRO A 25 11.92 5.30 1.25
C PRO A 25 12.69 5.43 -0.07
N GLN A 26 13.02 4.30 -0.69
CA GLN A 26 13.80 4.24 -1.94
C GLN A 26 12.94 4.53 -3.19
N ASN A 27 11.63 4.25 -3.14
CA ASN A 27 10.75 4.42 -4.30
C ASN A 27 9.30 4.70 -3.87
N PRO A 28 8.93 5.97 -3.66
CA PRO A 28 7.58 6.35 -3.25
C PRO A 28 6.49 5.99 -4.27
N SER A 29 6.85 5.59 -5.50
CA SER A 29 5.89 5.16 -6.53
C SER A 29 5.43 3.71 -6.37
N MET A 30 6.15 2.93 -5.55
CA MET A 30 5.80 1.56 -5.18
C MET A 30 5.17 1.55 -3.79
N ALA A 31 4.41 0.49 -3.49
CA ALA A 31 3.85 0.27 -2.17
C ALA A 31 4.47 -0.93 -1.49
N PHE A 32 4.93 -0.74 -0.26
CA PHE A 32 5.40 -1.82 0.58
C PHE A 32 4.29 -2.24 1.52
N ARG A 33 3.97 -3.54 1.57
CA ARG A 33 3.02 -4.08 2.52
C ARG A 33 3.75 -4.64 3.73
N LEU A 34 3.45 -4.13 4.92
CA LEU A 34 4.04 -4.59 6.19
C LEU A 34 3.73 -6.05 6.49
N ASN A 35 2.48 -6.49 6.24
CA ASN A 35 2.04 -7.86 6.56
C ASN A 35 2.70 -8.98 5.73
N CYS A 36 3.13 -8.69 4.50
CA CYS A 36 3.81 -9.67 3.62
C CYS A 36 5.29 -9.35 3.39
N MET A 37 5.77 -8.20 3.87
CA MET A 37 7.04 -7.58 3.45
C MET A 37 7.28 -7.59 1.94
N LYS A 38 6.24 -7.25 1.16
CA LYS A 38 6.29 -7.31 -0.31
C LYS A 38 6.07 -5.94 -0.94
N MET A 39 6.84 -5.67 -2.01
CA MET A 39 6.65 -4.49 -2.84
C MET A 39 5.60 -4.73 -3.93
N PHE A 40 4.80 -3.71 -4.17
CA PHE A 40 3.69 -3.69 -5.11
C PHE A 40 3.83 -2.48 -6.05
N SER A 41 3.43 -2.69 -7.31
CA SER A 41 3.37 -1.62 -8.30
C SER A 41 2.26 -0.61 -7.98
N ASN A 42 2.33 0.58 -8.58
CA ASN A 42 1.29 1.60 -8.44
C ASN A 42 -0.12 1.11 -8.84
N GLU A 43 -0.21 0.21 -9.83
CA GLU A 43 -1.50 -0.37 -10.22
C GLU A 43 -2.14 -1.24 -9.13
N SER A 44 -1.32 -1.81 -8.26
CA SER A 44 -1.74 -2.62 -7.12
C SER A 44 -2.15 -1.75 -5.92
N MET A 45 -1.79 -0.45 -5.93
CA MET A 45 -2.19 0.56 -4.96
C MET A 45 -3.64 1.06 -5.14
N ARG A 46 -4.43 0.43 -6.01
CA ARG A 46 -5.86 0.70 -6.07
C ARG A 46 -6.50 0.15 -4.79
N LEU A 47 -7.24 0.99 -4.08
CA LEU A 47 -7.89 0.64 -2.80
C LEU A 47 -8.64 -0.70 -2.86
N SER A 48 -9.37 -0.94 -3.95
CA SER A 48 -10.09 -2.20 -4.17
C SER A 48 -9.17 -3.42 -4.26
N LYS A 49 -8.00 -3.30 -4.89
CA LYS A 49 -7.00 -4.38 -4.98
C LYS A 49 -6.29 -4.58 -3.64
N MET A 50 -5.98 -3.49 -2.94
CA MET A 50 -5.36 -3.54 -1.61
C MET A 50 -6.27 -4.23 -0.59
N LYS A 51 -7.55 -3.84 -0.56
CA LYS A 51 -8.59 -4.48 0.24
C LYS A 51 -8.70 -5.96 -0.11
N LYS A 52 -8.91 -6.30 -1.39
CA LYS A 52 -8.99 -7.70 -1.85
C LYS A 52 -7.77 -8.52 -1.44
N HIS A 53 -6.57 -7.96 -1.57
CA HIS A 53 -5.34 -8.66 -1.20
C HIS A 53 -5.18 -8.79 0.31
N LEU A 54 -5.62 -7.82 1.11
CA LEU A 54 -5.67 -7.96 2.58
C LEU A 54 -6.65 -9.09 2.91
N ASP A 55 -7.81 -9.07 2.27
CA ASP A 55 -8.88 -9.99 2.57
C ASP A 55 -8.54 -11.45 2.22
N SER A 56 -7.77 -11.65 1.15
CA SER A 56 -7.40 -12.97 0.66
C SER A 56 -6.12 -13.52 1.29
N ALA A 57 -5.13 -12.66 1.54
CA ALA A 57 -3.81 -13.10 2.02
C ALA A 57 -3.72 -13.08 3.55
N HIS A 58 -4.51 -12.25 4.22
CA HIS A 58 -4.51 -12.06 5.66
C HIS A 58 -5.93 -11.96 6.23
N PRO A 59 -6.74 -13.02 6.11
CA PRO A 59 -8.08 -13.02 6.69
C PRO A 59 -8.08 -12.76 8.20
N ASP A 60 -6.99 -13.10 8.89
CA ASP A 60 -6.74 -12.88 10.32
C ASP A 60 -6.44 -11.42 10.70
N LYS A 61 -6.12 -10.56 9.72
CA LYS A 61 -5.71 -9.17 9.94
C LYS A 61 -6.73 -8.14 9.47
N LYS A 62 -7.88 -8.58 8.98
CA LYS A 62 -8.97 -7.72 8.47
C LYS A 62 -9.50 -6.75 9.53
N ASP A 63 -9.58 -7.20 10.78
CA ASP A 63 -10.14 -6.45 11.89
C ASP A 63 -9.07 -5.69 12.70
N LYS A 64 -7.79 -5.75 12.28
CA LYS A 64 -6.74 -5.00 12.95
C LYS A 64 -6.84 -3.52 12.58
N LEU A 65 -7.20 -2.72 13.58
CA LEU A 65 -7.35 -1.27 13.47
C LEU A 65 -6.04 -0.57 13.07
N LEU A 66 -6.19 0.60 12.44
CA LEU A 66 -5.13 1.51 12.00
C LEU A 66 -3.98 1.66 13.01
N GLY A 67 -4.31 1.71 14.31
CA GLY A 67 -3.33 1.88 15.39
C GLY A 67 -2.27 0.77 15.44
N TYR A 68 -2.63 -0.48 15.12
CA TYR A 68 -1.67 -1.58 15.04
C TYR A 68 -0.58 -1.34 13.99
N TYR A 69 -0.90 -0.62 12.91
CA TYR A 69 0.04 -0.30 11.83
C TYR A 69 0.72 1.06 11.99
N GLN A 70 0.25 1.91 12.91
CA GLN A 70 0.91 3.19 13.23
C GLN A 70 2.07 3.00 14.21
N ASP A 71 1.96 2.02 15.10
CA ASP A 71 2.98 1.69 16.11
C ASP A 71 4.06 0.71 15.60
N LEU A 72 4.09 0.43 14.30
CA LEU A 72 4.90 -0.62 13.64
C LEU A 72 5.94 -0.02 12.70
#